data_AF-A0A816XAI8-F1
#
_entry.id   AF-A0A816XAI8-F1
#
_cell.length_a   1.000
_cell.length_b   1.000
_cell.length_c   1.000
_cell.angle_alpha   90.00
_cell.angle_beta   90.00
_cell.angle_gamma   90.00
#
_symmetry.space_group_name_H-M   'P 1'
#
loop_
_entity.id
_entity.type
_entity.pdbx_description
1 polymer ?
#
loop_
_entity_poly.entity_id
_entity_poly.type
_entity_poly.pdbx_seq_one_letter_code
_entity_poly.pdbx_strand_id
1 'polypeptide(L)'
;MTILFVFILVLFIGCSIGESPRFYSSDTLGNGATLYQEGYLGATNDAYFAIMQRDGNLVVYTSRDFSPVNAQWSSNSTGKGQEPFRLIMQDSGNLLIRDAKNQLIWSTRTAGKGVKPHYLVMQIDRNLVLYDGHHQPIWASNTTKCFTISFCAFSLLTVPLTVFFLSWFWSSKFILSVSLVYCYWLYFDRRTDSHGGRWSDWLRRCSIWTHWTQYFPLTLIKSKDLDPNRNYIFGYHPHGVAAIGALGNFGTDATHFSSLFPGIRPHLMLLKIQFFNPFTRDLLLGLGACCVSRHSCEYLLSGKCGQGNALVIIIGGRREVRLTRNNTMILYLKSRKGFIQLALKYGASIVPVISFGENELYERRTFFGLIPNGIPWGLLFMGHIPLRRQVVTVVGKPIHVVQTDDPTPSDIEQLHQDYIHAVEQLFVENKDKYKLGHVKLEII
;
A
#
# COMPACT_ATOMS: atom_id res chain seq x y z
N MET A 1 17.44 9.66 -38.08
CA MET A 1 16.72 10.91 -38.41
C MET A 1 15.25 10.68 -38.11
N THR A 2 14.81 11.07 -36.90
CA THR A 2 14.09 12.34 -36.65
C THR A 2 12.61 11.96 -36.47
N ILE A 3 12.13 11.72 -35.24
CA ILE A 3 11.64 12.72 -34.27
C ILE A 3 10.29 13.32 -34.70
N LEU A 4 9.37 13.38 -33.73
CA LEU A 4 8.17 14.24 -33.67
C LEU A 4 7.18 14.10 -34.83
N PHE A 5 5.99 13.57 -34.55
CA PHE A 5 4.71 14.14 -34.97
C PHE A 5 3.63 13.18 -34.45
N VAL A 6 3.13 13.41 -33.23
CA VAL A 6 1.71 13.35 -32.80
C VAL A 6 1.66 13.76 -31.32
N PHE A 7 1.94 15.04 -31.06
CA PHE A 7 1.54 15.78 -29.87
C PHE A 7 1.39 17.25 -30.34
N ILE A 8 0.34 17.93 -29.89
CA ILE A 8 -0.06 19.35 -30.16
C ILE A 8 -1.11 19.54 -31.27
N LEU A 9 -2.38 19.42 -30.86
CA LEU A 9 -3.57 20.22 -31.19
C LEU A 9 -4.70 19.48 -30.46
N VAL A 10 -5.20 19.92 -29.30
CA VAL A 10 -6.26 20.93 -29.19
C VAL A 10 -6.18 21.57 -27.80
N LEU A 11 -5.84 22.86 -27.77
CA LEU A 11 -6.15 23.79 -26.70
C LEU A 11 -6.66 25.07 -27.40
N PHE A 12 -7.71 25.66 -26.82
CA PHE A 12 -8.35 26.94 -27.16
C PHE A 12 -9.33 27.01 -28.34
N ILE A 13 -10.60 26.69 -28.07
CA ILE A 13 -11.70 27.63 -28.36
C ILE A 13 -12.48 27.81 -27.07
N GLY A 14 -12.41 29.01 -26.51
CA GLY A 14 -13.32 29.44 -25.45
C GLY A 14 -14.74 29.58 -26.02
N CYS A 15 -15.70 28.96 -25.35
CA CYS A 15 -17.08 29.39 -25.41
C CYS A 15 -17.52 29.56 -23.95
N SER A 16 -17.74 30.81 -23.54
CA SER A 16 -18.39 31.14 -22.28
C SER A 16 -19.82 30.63 -22.34
N ILE A 17 -20.10 29.57 -21.60
CA ILE A 17 -21.46 29.15 -21.30
C ILE A 17 -21.63 29.38 -19.80
N GLY A 18 -22.62 30.20 -19.46
CA GLY A 18 -22.77 30.84 -18.16
C GLY A 18 -22.63 29.90 -16.98
N GLU A 19 -21.95 30.39 -15.94
CA GLU A 19 -21.97 29.75 -14.63
C GLU A 19 -23.42 29.70 -14.12
N SER A 20 -24.03 28.53 -14.22
CA SER A 20 -25.14 28.17 -13.36
C SER A 20 -24.60 28.08 -11.91
N PRO A 21 -25.42 28.42 -10.91
CA PRO A 21 -24.97 28.49 -9.52
C PRO A 21 -24.39 27.14 -9.10
N ARG A 22 -23.11 27.14 -8.70
CA ARG A 22 -22.41 25.96 -8.19
C ARG A 22 -23.04 25.55 -6.86
N PHE A 23 -23.97 24.60 -6.90
CA PHE A 23 -24.33 23.83 -5.71
C PHE A 23 -23.08 23.01 -5.33
N TYR A 24 -22.37 23.43 -4.27
CA TYR A 24 -21.30 22.63 -3.69
C TYR A 24 -21.90 21.33 -3.16
N SER A 25 -21.81 20.25 -3.93
CA SER A 25 -22.08 18.91 -3.43
C SER A 25 -20.98 18.51 -2.48
N SER A 26 -21.31 18.37 -1.20
CA SER A 26 -20.40 17.78 -0.19
C SER A 26 -19.94 16.39 -0.64
N ASP A 27 -18.70 16.02 -0.35
CA ASP A 27 -18.22 14.63 -0.49
C ASP A 27 -18.79 13.71 0.59
N THR A 28 -19.35 14.31 1.65
CA THR A 28 -19.71 13.64 2.90
C THR A 28 -21.18 13.84 3.24
N LEU A 29 -21.87 12.75 3.59
CA LEU A 29 -23.17 12.74 4.25
C LEU A 29 -22.96 12.43 5.75
N GLY A 30 -23.15 13.46 6.58
CA GLY A 30 -22.93 13.38 8.02
C GLY A 30 -24.00 12.59 8.79
N ASN A 31 -23.75 12.37 10.07
CA ASN A 31 -24.65 11.65 10.96
C ASN A 31 -26.03 12.34 11.07
N GLY A 32 -27.12 11.58 10.96
CA GLY A 32 -28.48 12.10 10.95
C GLY A 32 -28.89 12.80 9.66
N ALA A 33 -27.96 13.03 8.72
CA ALA A 33 -28.23 13.73 7.48
C ALA A 33 -28.97 12.84 6.48
N THR A 34 -29.71 13.50 5.59
CA THR A 34 -30.49 12.85 4.53
C THR A 34 -30.07 13.42 3.19
N LEU A 35 -29.73 12.53 2.25
CA LEU A 35 -29.54 12.85 0.85
C LEU A 35 -30.85 12.50 0.11
N TYR A 36 -31.53 13.52 -0.39
CA TYR A 36 -32.77 13.37 -1.12
C TYR A 36 -32.52 12.90 -2.57
N GLN A 37 -33.58 12.39 -3.20
CA GLN A 37 -33.61 12.06 -4.62
C GLN A 37 -32.98 13.15 -5.50
N GLU A 38 -32.19 12.72 -6.49
CA GLU A 38 -31.31 13.51 -7.37
C GLU A 38 -30.15 14.22 -6.66
N GLY A 39 -30.08 14.18 -5.34
CA GLY A 39 -28.92 14.61 -4.57
C GLY A 39 -27.75 13.65 -4.74
N TYR A 40 -26.54 14.21 -4.81
CA TYR A 40 -25.32 13.44 -4.95
C TYR A 40 -24.21 13.92 -4.00
N LEU A 41 -23.29 13.02 -3.69
CA LEU A 41 -22.00 13.30 -3.08
C LEU A 41 -20.93 13.28 -4.18
N GLY A 42 -20.05 14.26 -4.20
CA GLY A 42 -18.93 14.35 -5.16
C GLY A 42 -17.60 14.20 -4.44
N ALA A 43 -16.73 13.32 -4.91
CA ALA A 43 -15.37 13.23 -4.38
C ALA A 43 -14.63 14.57 -4.56
N THR A 44 -13.67 14.87 -3.68
CA THR A 44 -12.97 16.18 -3.67
C THR A 44 -12.16 16.49 -4.94
N ASN A 45 -11.90 15.49 -5.78
CA ASN A 45 -11.27 15.66 -7.10
C ASN A 45 -12.29 15.81 -8.25
N ASP A 46 -13.59 15.86 -7.96
CA ASP A 46 -14.70 15.93 -8.93
C ASP A 46 -14.70 14.80 -9.98
N ALA A 47 -14.02 13.68 -9.72
CA ALA A 47 -13.94 12.56 -10.66
C ALA A 47 -14.97 11.46 -10.39
N TYR A 48 -15.53 11.41 -9.19
CA TYR A 48 -16.42 10.32 -8.75
C TYR A 48 -17.60 10.85 -7.97
N PHE A 49 -18.75 10.22 -8.19
CA PHE A 49 -20.02 10.70 -7.66
C PHE A 49 -20.86 9.56 -7.12
N ALA A 50 -21.56 9.75 -6.01
CA ALA A 50 -22.58 8.85 -5.50
C ALA A 50 -23.92 9.56 -5.48
N ILE A 51 -24.89 9.09 -6.25
CA ILE A 51 -26.20 9.75 -6.44
C ILE A 51 -27.34 8.85 -5.97
N MET A 52 -28.30 9.46 -5.27
CA MET A 52 -29.61 8.85 -4.97
C MET A 52 -30.56 9.15 -6.13
N GLN A 53 -30.77 8.19 -7.04
CA GLN A 53 -31.53 8.38 -8.28
C GLN A 53 -33.05 8.35 -8.07
N ARG A 54 -33.81 8.93 -9.02
CA ARG A 54 -35.29 8.88 -9.03
C ARG A 54 -35.89 7.49 -9.00
N ASP A 55 -35.19 6.50 -9.52
CA ASP A 55 -35.67 5.12 -9.61
C ASP A 55 -35.52 4.34 -8.29
N GLY A 56 -35.01 4.98 -7.23
CA GLY A 56 -34.78 4.36 -5.92
C GLY A 56 -33.42 3.69 -5.77
N ASN A 57 -32.51 3.87 -6.73
CA ASN A 57 -31.17 3.30 -6.71
C ASN A 57 -30.13 4.31 -6.18
N LEU A 58 -29.21 3.82 -5.33
CA LEU A 58 -27.99 4.55 -4.96
C LEU A 58 -26.86 4.02 -5.83
N VAL A 59 -26.23 4.89 -6.63
CA VAL A 59 -25.25 4.47 -7.64
C VAL A 59 -23.99 5.32 -7.58
N VAL A 60 -22.83 4.65 -7.74
CA VAL A 60 -21.51 5.28 -7.85
C VAL A 60 -21.11 5.39 -9.31
N TYR A 61 -20.65 6.56 -9.74
CA TYR A 61 -20.27 6.91 -11.11
C TYR A 61 -18.84 7.45 -11.22
N THR A 62 -18.23 7.33 -12.40
CA THR A 62 -16.94 7.93 -12.79
C THR A 62 -17.05 9.25 -13.54
N SER A 63 -18.25 9.79 -13.65
CA SER A 63 -18.54 11.04 -14.36
C SER A 63 -19.81 11.66 -13.79
N ARG A 64 -19.97 12.96 -13.99
CA ARG A 64 -21.21 13.69 -13.71
C ARG A 64 -22.30 13.40 -14.76
N ASP A 65 -21.93 12.76 -15.87
CA ASP A 65 -22.88 12.09 -16.75
C ASP A 65 -23.31 10.75 -16.12
N PHE A 66 -24.47 10.75 -15.45
CA PHE A 66 -25.04 9.60 -14.74
C PHE A 66 -25.66 8.54 -15.66
N SER A 67 -25.06 8.35 -16.84
CA SER A 67 -25.40 7.28 -17.80
C SER A 67 -24.90 5.90 -17.34
N PRO A 68 -25.63 4.80 -17.59
CA PRO A 68 -25.24 3.45 -17.18
C PRO A 68 -23.81 3.03 -17.54
N VAL A 69 -23.24 3.56 -18.62
CA VAL A 69 -21.85 3.30 -19.04
C VAL A 69 -20.81 3.74 -18.00
N ASN A 70 -21.13 4.76 -17.21
CA ASN A 70 -20.24 5.31 -16.19
C ASN A 70 -20.50 4.69 -14.80
N ALA A 71 -21.50 3.82 -14.65
CA ALA A 71 -21.88 3.23 -13.38
C ALA A 71 -20.88 2.16 -12.93
N GLN A 72 -20.49 2.20 -11.66
CA GLN A 72 -19.45 1.32 -11.08
C GLN A 72 -19.98 0.39 -10.00
N TRP A 73 -21.01 0.84 -9.28
CA TRP A 73 -21.67 0.08 -8.24
C TRP A 73 -23.08 0.62 -8.03
N SER A 74 -24.01 -0.25 -7.65
CA SER A 74 -25.37 0.14 -7.27
C SER A 74 -25.85 -0.61 -6.04
N SER A 75 -26.80 -0.02 -5.32
CA SER A 75 -27.54 -0.70 -4.24
C SER A 75 -28.49 -1.80 -4.74
N ASN A 76 -28.68 -1.92 -6.06
CA ASN A 76 -29.62 -2.83 -6.71
C ASN A 76 -31.04 -2.66 -6.16
N SER A 77 -31.47 -1.41 -5.99
CA SER A 77 -32.78 -1.04 -5.46
C SER A 77 -33.70 -0.34 -6.46
N THR A 78 -33.30 -0.27 -7.74
CA THR A 78 -34.16 0.22 -8.83
C THR A 78 -35.54 -0.43 -8.81
N GLY A 79 -36.59 0.39 -8.89
CA GLY A 79 -37.98 -0.06 -8.98
C GLY A 79 -38.56 -0.64 -7.69
N LYS A 80 -37.83 -0.56 -6.56
CA LYS A 80 -38.33 -0.99 -5.25
C LYS A 80 -38.87 0.23 -4.49
N GLY A 81 -40.19 0.31 -4.32
CA GLY A 81 -40.85 1.41 -3.59
C GLY A 81 -41.39 2.50 -4.51
N GLN A 82 -41.78 3.63 -3.91
CA GLN A 82 -42.37 4.78 -4.62
C GLN A 82 -41.64 6.09 -4.30
N GLU A 83 -41.42 6.92 -5.32
CA GLU A 83 -40.79 8.23 -5.16
C GLU A 83 -41.63 9.18 -4.28
N PRO A 84 -41.01 10.13 -3.55
CA PRO A 84 -39.58 10.41 -3.52
C PRO A 84 -38.76 9.46 -2.62
N PHE A 85 -37.57 9.12 -3.09
CA PHE A 85 -36.60 8.34 -2.32
C PHE A 85 -35.65 9.23 -1.51
N ARG A 86 -35.15 8.69 -0.39
CA ARG A 86 -34.15 9.35 0.45
C ARG A 86 -33.16 8.36 1.03
N LEU A 87 -31.88 8.71 0.97
CA LEU A 87 -30.78 8.01 1.64
C LEU A 87 -30.53 8.69 2.99
N ILE A 88 -30.57 7.93 4.07
CA ILE A 88 -30.50 8.45 5.45
C ILE A 88 -29.33 7.80 6.16
N MET A 89 -28.43 8.62 6.70
CA MET A 89 -27.37 8.18 7.61
C MET A 89 -27.92 8.20 9.04
N GLN A 90 -28.30 7.04 9.59
CA GLN A 90 -28.88 6.99 10.93
C GLN A 90 -27.82 7.09 12.03
N ASP A 91 -28.22 7.66 13.17
CA ASP A 91 -27.46 7.67 14.42
C ASP A 91 -27.04 6.29 14.93
N SER A 92 -27.72 5.22 14.50
CA SER A 92 -27.37 3.85 14.85
C SER A 92 -26.14 3.34 14.10
N GLY A 93 -25.62 4.09 13.12
CA GLY A 93 -24.58 3.66 12.20
C GLY A 93 -25.08 2.87 11.01
N ASN A 94 -26.40 2.79 10.80
CA ASN A 94 -27.00 2.17 9.62
C ASN A 94 -27.26 3.22 8.53
N LEU A 95 -26.81 2.96 7.31
CA LEU A 95 -27.16 3.75 6.13
C LEU A 95 -28.31 3.04 5.41
N LEU A 96 -29.37 3.77 5.07
CA LEU A 96 -30.56 3.16 4.48
C LEU A 96 -31.26 4.05 3.47
N ILE A 97 -31.99 3.41 2.55
CA ILE A 97 -32.87 4.07 1.58
C ILE A 97 -34.30 3.86 2.02
N ARG A 98 -35.11 4.93 2.02
CA ARG A 98 -36.56 4.86 2.20
C ARG A 98 -37.30 5.53 1.06
N ASP A 99 -38.53 5.07 0.85
CA ASP A 99 -39.47 5.60 -0.13
C ASP A 99 -40.41 6.66 0.49
N ALA A 100 -41.36 7.17 -0.30
CA ALA A 100 -42.34 8.17 0.13
C ALA A 100 -43.19 7.72 1.33
N LYS A 101 -43.52 6.42 1.39
CA LYS A 101 -44.33 5.81 2.44
C LYS A 101 -43.48 5.40 3.66
N ASN A 102 -42.23 5.84 3.72
CA ASN A 102 -41.28 5.51 4.76
C ASN A 102 -40.95 4.01 4.85
N GLN A 103 -41.16 3.25 3.78
CA GLN A 103 -40.77 1.84 3.70
C GLN A 103 -39.26 1.72 3.51
N LEU A 104 -38.65 0.70 4.11
CA LEU A 104 -37.23 0.42 3.95
C LEU A 104 -36.98 -0.27 2.61
N ILE A 105 -36.17 0.36 1.76
CA ILE A 105 -35.84 -0.15 0.42
C ILE A 105 -34.50 -0.89 0.41
N TRP A 106 -33.49 -0.34 1.08
CA TRP A 106 -32.15 -0.90 1.15
C TRP A 106 -31.45 -0.46 2.44
N SER A 107 -30.49 -1.24 2.94
CA SER A 107 -29.58 -0.80 4.01
C SER A 107 -28.23 -1.51 4.00
N THR A 108 -27.22 -0.87 4.60
CA THR A 108 -25.89 -1.45 4.83
C THR A 108 -25.86 -2.53 5.91
N ARG A 109 -26.90 -2.63 6.74
CA ARG A 109 -26.99 -3.55 7.90
C ARG A 109 -25.82 -3.36 8.87
N THR A 110 -25.50 -2.11 9.16
CA THR A 110 -24.38 -1.70 10.03
C THR A 110 -24.82 -1.10 11.36
N ALA A 111 -26.11 -1.20 11.69
CA ALA A 111 -26.64 -0.76 12.98
C ALA A 111 -25.83 -1.35 14.16
N GLY A 112 -25.41 -0.50 15.10
CA GLY A 112 -24.64 -0.88 16.28
C GLY A 112 -23.17 -1.17 16.03
N LYS A 113 -22.65 -1.00 14.81
CA LYS A 113 -21.23 -1.15 14.49
C LYS A 113 -20.51 0.20 14.59
N GLY A 114 -19.26 0.18 15.07
CA GLY A 114 -18.42 1.37 15.20
C GLY A 114 -18.90 2.34 16.28
N VAL A 115 -18.21 3.47 16.40
CA VAL A 115 -18.53 4.53 17.36
C VAL A 115 -19.13 5.74 16.64
N LYS A 116 -20.04 6.49 17.28
CA LYS A 116 -20.60 7.72 16.71
C LYS A 116 -19.56 8.86 16.67
N PRO A 117 -19.68 9.88 15.80
CA PRO A 117 -20.68 10.04 14.75
C PRO A 117 -20.37 9.20 13.50
N HIS A 118 -21.39 8.69 12.83
CA HIS A 118 -21.25 7.93 11.60
C HIS A 118 -21.42 8.82 10.38
N TYR A 119 -20.64 8.59 9.32
CA TYR A 119 -20.74 9.41 8.12
C TYR A 119 -20.32 8.64 6.88
N LEU A 120 -20.94 8.96 5.75
CA LEU A 120 -20.68 8.34 4.44
C LEU A 120 -19.85 9.30 3.60
N VAL A 121 -18.80 8.81 2.93
CA VAL A 121 -17.93 9.64 2.08
C VAL A 121 -17.79 9.02 0.70
N MET A 122 -17.97 9.83 -0.34
CA MET A 122 -17.55 9.52 -1.70
C MET A 122 -16.08 9.88 -1.87
N GLN A 123 -15.21 8.87 -2.00
CA GLN A 123 -13.76 9.07 -1.96
C GLN A 123 -13.15 9.29 -3.35
N ILE A 124 -11.98 9.93 -3.38
CA ILE A 124 -11.17 10.14 -4.59
C ILE A 124 -10.61 8.84 -5.19
N ASP A 125 -10.78 7.70 -4.53
CA ASP A 125 -10.38 6.38 -5.01
C ASP A 125 -11.56 5.63 -5.68
N ARG A 126 -12.69 6.33 -5.93
CA ARG A 126 -13.96 5.78 -6.45
C ARG A 126 -14.77 4.97 -5.44
N ASN A 127 -14.32 4.80 -4.21
CA ASN A 127 -15.08 4.06 -3.21
C ASN A 127 -16.04 4.94 -2.44
N LEU A 128 -17.29 4.48 -2.30
CA LEU A 128 -18.25 5.03 -1.36
C LEU A 128 -18.11 4.26 -0.04
N VAL A 129 -17.70 4.94 1.03
CA VAL A 129 -17.32 4.31 2.31
C VAL A 129 -18.07 4.94 3.47
N LEU A 130 -18.67 4.07 4.29
CA LEU A 130 -19.27 4.42 5.56
C LEU A 130 -18.22 4.31 6.66
N TYR A 131 -18.00 5.40 7.38
CA TYR A 131 -17.07 5.50 8.49
C TYR A 131 -17.79 5.68 9.82
N ASP A 132 -17.11 5.26 10.87
CA ASP A 132 -17.46 5.60 12.24
C ASP A 132 -16.76 6.90 12.68
N GLY A 133 -17.08 7.40 13.88
CA GLY A 133 -16.52 8.62 14.46
C GLY A 133 -15.03 8.53 14.75
N HIS A 134 -14.46 7.34 14.57
CA HIS A 134 -13.05 7.06 14.66
C HIS A 134 -12.38 6.95 13.29
N HIS A 135 -13.05 7.30 12.20
CA HIS A 135 -12.57 7.15 10.82
C HIS A 135 -12.25 5.70 10.43
N GLN A 136 -12.86 4.71 11.10
CA GLN A 136 -12.76 3.31 10.72
C GLN A 136 -13.84 2.94 9.70
N PRO A 137 -13.49 2.27 8.58
CA PRO A 137 -14.47 1.86 7.59
C PRO A 137 -15.35 0.74 8.15
N ILE A 138 -16.67 0.96 8.18
CA ILE A 138 -17.68 -0.01 8.64
C ILE A 138 -18.29 -0.75 7.46
N TRP A 139 -18.45 -0.06 6.35
CA TRP A 139 -18.98 -0.60 5.10
C TRP A 139 -18.37 0.15 3.91
N ALA A 140 -18.26 -0.52 2.77
CA ALA A 140 -17.80 0.10 1.54
C ALA A 140 -18.46 -0.53 0.32
N SER A 141 -18.67 0.28 -0.72
CA SER A 141 -19.14 -0.17 -2.04
C SER A 141 -18.15 -1.13 -2.72
N ASN A 142 -16.87 -1.08 -2.32
CA ASN A 142 -15.79 -1.94 -2.81
C ASN A 142 -15.49 -1.80 -4.30
N THR A 143 -15.82 -0.67 -4.91
CA THR A 143 -15.49 -0.31 -6.30
C THR A 143 -13.98 -0.23 -6.58
N THR A 144 -13.14 -0.29 -5.55
CA THR A 144 -11.67 -0.41 -5.65
C THR A 144 -11.16 -1.86 -5.68
N LYS A 145 -12.00 -2.86 -5.33
CA LYS A 145 -11.54 -4.26 -5.24
C LYS A 145 -11.00 -4.79 -6.55
N CYS A 146 -11.62 -4.49 -7.70
CA CYS A 146 -11.13 -4.94 -9.00
C CYS A 146 -9.72 -4.42 -9.29
N PHE A 147 -9.42 -3.16 -8.92
CA PHE A 147 -8.09 -2.60 -9.09
C PHE A 147 -7.04 -3.33 -8.21
N THR A 148 -7.34 -3.57 -6.94
CA THR A 148 -6.42 -4.30 -6.05
C THR A 148 -6.27 -5.76 -6.44
N ILE A 149 -7.34 -6.40 -6.89
CA ILE A 149 -7.29 -7.74 -7.49
C ILE A 149 -6.37 -7.72 -8.72
N SER A 150 -6.54 -6.75 -9.62
CA SER A 150 -5.70 -6.59 -10.81
C SER A 150 -4.24 -6.29 -10.46
N PHE A 151 -3.98 -5.58 -9.36
CA PHE A 151 -2.62 -5.27 -8.91
C PHE A 151 -1.94 -6.45 -8.22
N CYS A 152 -2.63 -7.14 -7.31
CA CYS A 152 -2.14 -8.42 -6.75
C CYS A 152 -2.00 -9.47 -7.87
N ALA A 153 -2.85 -9.41 -8.89
CA ALA A 153 -2.72 -10.17 -10.12
C ALA A 153 -1.57 -9.68 -11.01
N PHE A 154 -1.16 -8.41 -10.97
CA PHE A 154 -0.03 -7.89 -11.75
C PHE A 154 1.30 -8.51 -11.31
N SER A 155 1.49 -8.72 -9.99
CA SER A 155 2.59 -9.55 -9.48
C SER A 155 2.47 -11.04 -9.88
N LEU A 156 1.27 -11.48 -10.27
CA LEU A 156 1.00 -12.82 -10.80
C LEU A 156 1.04 -12.88 -12.34
N LEU A 157 1.08 -11.76 -13.07
CA LEU A 157 1.16 -11.74 -14.54
C LEU A 157 2.58 -12.01 -15.03
N THR A 158 3.60 -11.72 -14.22
CA THR A 158 5.00 -11.95 -14.59
C THR A 158 5.33 -13.43 -14.76
N VAL A 159 4.65 -14.33 -14.02
CA VAL A 159 4.85 -15.78 -14.13
C VAL A 159 4.23 -16.34 -15.43
N PRO A 160 2.94 -16.11 -15.76
CA PRO A 160 2.38 -16.40 -17.08
C PRO A 160 3.13 -15.71 -18.21
N LEU A 161 3.60 -14.47 -18.06
CA LEU A 161 4.43 -13.81 -19.06
C LEU A 161 5.75 -14.54 -19.27
N THR A 162 6.35 -15.08 -18.20
CA THR A 162 7.55 -15.92 -18.29
C THR A 162 7.25 -17.24 -18.97
N VAL A 163 6.16 -17.92 -18.59
CA VAL A 163 5.73 -19.18 -19.20
C VAL A 163 5.39 -18.97 -20.68
N PHE A 164 4.67 -17.91 -21.02
CA PHE A 164 4.36 -17.48 -22.37
C PHE A 164 5.65 -17.21 -23.15
N PHE A 165 6.56 -16.43 -22.59
CA PHE A 165 7.86 -16.14 -23.20
C PHE A 165 8.69 -17.41 -23.47
N LEU A 166 8.67 -18.36 -22.52
CA LEU A 166 9.37 -19.66 -22.66
C LEU A 166 8.66 -20.62 -23.63
N SER A 167 7.32 -20.64 -23.67
CA SER A 167 6.56 -21.50 -24.57
C SER A 167 6.63 -21.02 -26.03
N TRP A 168 6.68 -19.70 -26.23
CA TRP A 168 6.79 -19.08 -27.55
C TRP A 168 8.22 -19.04 -28.10
N PHE A 169 9.20 -19.41 -27.28
CA PHE A 169 10.62 -19.48 -27.65
C PHE A 169 10.86 -20.32 -28.92
N TRP A 170 10.02 -21.33 -29.15
CA TRP A 170 10.13 -22.26 -30.28
C TRP A 170 9.21 -21.95 -31.45
N SER A 171 8.33 -20.94 -31.34
CA SER A 171 7.28 -20.68 -32.32
C SER A 171 7.72 -19.77 -33.47
N SER A 172 8.78 -18.98 -33.31
CA SER A 172 9.28 -18.06 -34.35
C SER A 172 10.75 -17.72 -34.18
N LYS A 173 11.49 -17.64 -35.29
CA LYS A 173 12.90 -17.18 -35.30
C LYS A 173 13.06 -15.77 -34.73
N PHE A 174 12.08 -14.89 -34.94
CA PHE A 174 12.10 -13.53 -34.39
C PHE A 174 12.05 -13.54 -32.86
N ILE A 175 11.11 -14.31 -32.30
CA ILE A 175 10.95 -14.41 -30.85
C ILE A 175 12.18 -15.09 -30.23
N LEU A 176 12.73 -16.12 -30.87
CA LEU A 176 14.00 -16.72 -30.46
C LEU A 176 15.12 -15.67 -30.39
N SER A 177 15.28 -14.83 -31.41
CA SER A 177 16.30 -13.77 -31.42
C SER A 177 16.10 -12.76 -30.28
N VAL A 178 14.87 -12.27 -30.06
CA VAL A 178 14.56 -11.37 -28.95
C VAL A 178 14.86 -12.03 -27.60
N SER A 179 14.50 -13.31 -27.46
CA SER A 179 14.73 -14.06 -26.23
C SER A 179 16.21 -14.30 -25.96
N LEU A 180 17.01 -14.59 -26.98
CA LEU A 180 18.47 -14.74 -26.83
C LEU A 180 19.13 -13.41 -26.42
N VAL A 181 18.69 -12.28 -26.99
CA VAL A 181 19.18 -10.95 -26.57
C VAL A 181 18.81 -10.67 -25.12
N TYR A 182 17.58 -10.99 -24.70
CA TYR A 182 17.17 -10.79 -23.32
C TYR A 182 17.91 -11.73 -22.34
N CYS A 183 18.12 -13.01 -22.70
CA CYS A 183 18.94 -13.93 -21.90
C CYS A 183 20.39 -13.46 -21.80
N TYR A 184 20.96 -12.93 -22.88
CA TYR A 184 22.28 -12.30 -22.87
C TYR A 184 22.31 -11.11 -21.91
N TRP A 185 21.34 -10.21 -21.99
CA TRP A 185 21.20 -9.10 -21.03
C TRP A 185 21.10 -9.59 -19.58
N LEU A 186 20.24 -10.58 -19.29
CA LEU A 186 20.09 -11.15 -17.94
C LEU A 186 21.40 -11.72 -17.40
N TYR A 187 22.25 -12.30 -18.24
CA TYR A 187 23.56 -12.80 -17.82
C TYR A 187 24.47 -11.68 -17.29
N PHE A 188 24.51 -10.53 -17.96
CA PHE A 188 25.28 -9.37 -17.50
C PHE A 188 24.64 -8.71 -16.29
N ASP A 189 23.31 -8.57 -16.28
CA ASP A 189 22.56 -7.91 -15.21
C ASP A 189 22.39 -8.82 -13.97
N ARG A 190 22.79 -10.09 -14.00
CA ARG A 190 22.51 -11.11 -12.95
C ARG A 190 22.90 -10.75 -11.51
N ARG A 191 23.79 -9.78 -11.31
CA ARG A 191 24.27 -9.34 -9.99
C ARG A 191 23.66 -8.03 -9.51
N THR A 192 22.84 -7.37 -10.31
CA THR A 192 22.33 -6.03 -10.02
C THR A 192 21.48 -5.97 -8.75
N ASP A 193 20.79 -7.06 -8.41
CA ASP A 193 20.06 -7.17 -7.13
C ASP A 193 20.97 -7.15 -5.90
N SER A 194 22.26 -7.44 -6.04
CA SER A 194 23.25 -7.33 -4.95
C SER A 194 24.20 -6.15 -5.11
N HIS A 195 23.94 -5.26 -6.08
CA HIS A 195 24.79 -4.10 -6.42
C HIS A 195 23.94 -2.82 -6.55
N GLY A 196 22.97 -2.63 -5.65
CA GLY A 196 22.21 -1.37 -5.54
C GLY A 196 20.92 -1.28 -6.37
N GLY A 197 20.56 -2.32 -7.11
CA GLY A 197 19.32 -2.35 -7.88
C GLY A 197 19.35 -1.48 -9.14
N ARG A 198 18.18 -1.22 -9.74
CA ARG A 198 18.02 -0.38 -10.94
C ARG A 198 17.02 0.73 -10.67
N TRP A 199 17.43 1.72 -9.89
CA TRP A 199 16.56 2.82 -9.48
C TRP A 199 15.85 3.50 -10.67
N SER A 200 14.53 3.53 -10.66
CA SER A 200 13.70 4.22 -11.65
C SER A 200 12.67 5.12 -10.97
N ASP A 201 12.88 6.44 -11.04
CA ASP A 201 11.94 7.42 -10.48
C ASP A 201 10.58 7.37 -11.18
N TRP A 202 10.57 7.18 -12.50
CA TRP A 202 9.35 7.03 -13.28
C TRP A 202 8.52 5.85 -12.78
N LEU A 203 9.16 4.69 -12.58
CA LEU A 203 8.46 3.51 -12.12
C LEU A 203 7.93 3.72 -10.70
N ARG A 204 8.74 4.21 -9.77
CA ARG A 204 8.33 4.44 -8.37
C ARG A 204 7.21 5.47 -8.21
N ARG A 205 7.11 6.46 -9.11
CA ARG A 205 6.09 7.52 -9.12
C ARG A 205 4.89 7.21 -10.01
N CYS A 206 4.83 6.01 -10.60
CA CYS A 206 3.71 5.61 -11.44
C CYS A 206 2.40 5.65 -10.64
N SER A 207 1.34 6.23 -11.23
CA SER A 207 0.05 6.44 -10.56
C SER A 207 -0.61 5.13 -10.11
N ILE A 208 -0.24 4.00 -10.70
CA ILE A 208 -0.72 2.67 -10.29
C ILE A 208 -0.48 2.40 -8.79
N TRP A 209 0.64 2.88 -8.24
CA TRP A 209 0.97 2.69 -6.82
C TRP A 209 0.08 3.55 -5.92
N THR A 210 -0.30 4.75 -6.34
CA THR A 210 -1.23 5.61 -5.59
C THR A 210 -2.58 4.93 -5.41
N HIS A 211 -3.14 4.36 -6.48
CA HIS A 211 -4.41 3.62 -6.40
C HIS A 211 -4.29 2.37 -5.50
N TRP A 212 -3.16 1.68 -5.53
CA TRP A 212 -2.93 0.49 -4.71
C TRP A 212 -2.80 0.85 -3.22
N THR A 213 -2.03 1.89 -2.90
CA THR A 213 -1.83 2.35 -1.52
C THR A 213 -3.08 2.97 -0.92
N GLN A 214 -3.96 3.58 -1.73
CA GLN A 214 -5.29 4.06 -1.32
C GLN A 214 -6.27 2.94 -0.98
N TYR A 215 -6.08 1.71 -1.49
CA TYR A 215 -6.87 0.56 -1.07
C TYR A 215 -6.58 0.16 0.39
N PHE A 216 -5.34 0.31 0.86
CA PHE A 216 -4.88 -0.01 2.22
C PHE A 216 -4.80 1.20 3.16
N PRO A 217 -5.49 2.29 2.83
CA PRO A 217 -5.13 3.65 3.23
C PRO A 217 -3.73 3.82 3.86
N LEU A 218 -2.65 3.59 3.08
CA LEU A 218 -1.28 3.64 3.62
C LEU A 218 -0.92 5.07 4.04
N THR A 219 -0.31 5.22 5.21
CA THR A 219 0.25 6.49 5.69
C THR A 219 1.68 6.30 6.14
N LEU A 220 2.59 7.18 5.69
CA LEU A 220 3.98 7.22 6.14
C LEU A 220 4.19 8.45 7.03
N ILE A 221 4.62 8.22 8.27
CA ILE A 221 4.88 9.25 9.26
C ILE A 221 6.38 9.37 9.50
N LYS A 222 6.89 10.58 9.39
CA LYS A 222 8.27 10.95 9.70
C LYS A 222 8.35 11.54 11.09
N SER A 223 9.13 10.92 11.98
CA SER A 223 9.35 11.45 13.34
C SER A 223 10.49 12.46 13.42
N LYS A 224 11.51 12.36 12.56
CA LYS A 224 12.68 13.24 12.56
C LYS A 224 13.27 13.38 11.16
N ASP A 225 13.91 14.52 10.89
CA ASP A 225 14.78 14.70 9.73
C ASP A 225 15.96 13.73 9.76
N LEU A 226 16.33 13.25 8.58
CA LEU A 226 17.49 12.39 8.37
C LEU A 226 18.51 13.16 7.52
N ASP A 227 19.77 13.12 7.92
CA ASP A 227 20.88 13.70 7.19
C ASP A 227 21.15 12.91 5.89
N PRO A 228 21.04 13.53 4.70
CA PRO A 228 21.28 12.85 3.42
C PRO A 228 22.74 12.42 3.21
N ASN A 229 23.67 12.90 4.03
CA ASN A 229 25.09 12.53 3.95
C ASN A 229 25.43 11.27 4.76
N ARG A 230 24.43 10.55 5.27
CA ARG A 230 24.60 9.31 6.03
C ARG A 230 23.84 8.17 5.40
N ASN A 231 24.36 6.96 5.60
CA ASN A 231 23.65 5.73 5.29
C ASN A 231 22.88 5.23 6.51
N TYR A 232 21.76 4.55 6.26
CA TYR A 232 20.82 4.10 7.28
C TYR A 232 20.45 2.64 7.10
N ILE A 233 20.15 1.98 8.23
CA ILE A 233 19.43 0.71 8.25
C ILE A 233 18.08 0.94 8.92
N PHE A 234 17.01 0.85 8.14
CA PHE A 234 15.64 0.91 8.63
C PHE A 234 15.20 -0.51 9.01
N GLY A 235 15.04 -0.77 10.29
CA GLY A 235 14.48 -2.04 10.76
C GLY A 235 12.96 -1.96 10.79
N TYR A 236 12.33 -2.57 9.78
CA TYR A 236 10.88 -2.57 9.59
C TYR A 236 10.20 -3.68 10.39
N HIS A 237 9.15 -3.29 11.12
CA HIS A 237 8.39 -4.15 12.04
C HIS A 237 6.89 -3.86 11.98
N PRO A 238 5.99 -4.85 12.09
CA PRO A 238 6.24 -6.28 11.90
C PRO A 238 6.29 -6.62 10.40
N HIS A 239 6.67 -7.85 10.05
CA HIS A 239 6.54 -8.33 8.67
C HIS A 239 5.08 -8.42 8.20
N GLY A 240 4.15 -8.78 9.08
CA GLY A 240 2.80 -9.19 8.69
C GLY A 240 2.82 -10.38 7.71
N VAL A 241 1.72 -10.62 7.00
CA VAL A 241 1.67 -11.70 5.99
C VAL A 241 2.46 -11.34 4.74
N ALA A 242 2.33 -10.10 4.24
CA ALA A 242 2.89 -9.67 2.97
C ALA A 242 3.69 -8.35 3.01
N ALA A 243 3.86 -7.73 4.19
CA ALA A 243 4.57 -6.46 4.38
C ALA A 243 4.12 -5.36 3.39
N ILE A 244 2.81 -5.15 3.29
CA ILE A 244 2.20 -4.25 2.30
C ILE A 244 2.64 -2.81 2.53
N GLY A 245 2.72 -2.39 3.79
CA GLY A 245 3.25 -1.09 4.19
C GLY A 245 4.71 -0.92 3.79
N ALA A 246 5.54 -1.95 3.89
CA ALA A 246 6.95 -1.85 3.50
C ALA A 246 7.09 -1.62 1.99
N LEU A 247 6.35 -2.39 1.19
CA LEU A 247 6.37 -2.26 -0.26
C LEU A 247 5.81 -0.90 -0.71
N GLY A 248 4.68 -0.46 -0.15
CA GLY A 248 4.07 0.82 -0.51
C GLY A 248 4.89 2.02 -0.09
N ASN A 249 5.37 2.04 1.16
CA ASN A 249 6.05 3.20 1.72
C ASN A 249 7.51 3.34 1.30
N PHE A 250 8.20 2.23 1.03
CA PHE A 250 9.64 2.27 0.72
C PHE A 250 9.95 1.79 -0.70
N GLY A 251 9.20 0.83 -1.23
CA GLY A 251 9.38 0.36 -2.62
C GLY A 251 8.86 1.34 -3.66
N THR A 252 7.85 2.14 -3.34
CA THR A 252 7.25 3.13 -4.25
C THR A 252 7.38 4.54 -3.67
N ASP A 253 7.00 5.55 -4.45
CA ASP A 253 6.89 6.94 -3.97
C ASP A 253 5.43 7.37 -3.72
N ALA A 254 4.50 6.40 -3.65
CA ALA A 254 3.05 6.66 -3.57
C ALA A 254 2.62 7.38 -2.28
N THR A 255 3.36 7.19 -1.19
CA THR A 255 3.15 7.89 0.09
C THR A 255 4.16 9.02 0.32
N HIS A 256 4.73 9.53 -0.78
CA HIS A 256 5.61 10.70 -0.81
C HIS A 256 6.89 10.55 0.03
N PHE A 257 7.48 9.35 0.04
CA PHE A 257 8.74 9.09 0.75
C PHE A 257 9.83 10.11 0.36
N SER A 258 10.01 10.37 -0.93
CA SER A 258 11.07 11.24 -1.42
C SER A 258 10.89 12.70 -0.98
N SER A 259 9.65 13.12 -0.73
CA SER A 259 9.33 14.45 -0.18
C SER A 259 9.54 14.50 1.33
N LEU A 260 9.21 13.42 2.04
CA LEU A 260 9.41 13.32 3.49
C LEU A 260 10.89 13.21 3.84
N PHE A 261 11.69 12.46 3.08
CA PHE A 261 13.11 12.24 3.33
C PHE A 261 13.95 12.66 2.12
N PRO A 262 14.09 13.98 1.88
CA PRO A 262 14.82 14.49 0.72
C PRO A 262 16.29 14.03 0.77
N GLY A 263 16.78 13.51 -0.36
CA GLY A 263 18.15 13.00 -0.48
C GLY A 263 18.35 11.59 0.08
N ILE A 264 17.33 10.95 0.66
CA ILE A 264 17.40 9.55 1.10
C ILE A 264 16.82 8.61 0.04
N ARG A 265 17.55 7.53 -0.26
CA ARG A 265 17.16 6.48 -1.20
C ARG A 265 16.83 5.18 -0.45
N PRO A 266 15.55 4.81 -0.32
CA PRO A 266 15.15 3.56 0.31
C PRO A 266 15.39 2.37 -0.63
N HIS A 267 16.11 1.38 -0.14
CA HIS A 267 16.30 0.09 -0.79
C HIS A 267 15.56 -0.98 0.00
N LEU A 268 14.42 -1.45 -0.53
CA LEU A 268 13.68 -2.53 0.10
C LEU A 268 14.43 -3.85 -0.07
N MET A 269 14.81 -4.48 1.05
CA MET A 269 15.67 -5.66 1.06
C MET A 269 14.82 -6.95 1.05
N LEU A 270 14.90 -7.71 -0.05
CA LEU A 270 14.05 -8.88 -0.32
C LEU A 270 14.86 -10.18 -0.43
N LEU A 271 14.21 -11.33 -0.27
CA LEU A 271 14.85 -12.64 -0.47
C LEU A 271 15.32 -12.80 -1.93
N LYS A 272 16.51 -13.40 -2.13
CA LYS A 272 17.12 -13.61 -3.46
C LYS A 272 16.18 -14.33 -4.45
N ILE A 273 15.34 -15.24 -3.96
CA ILE A 273 14.38 -15.99 -4.79
C ILE A 273 13.37 -15.08 -5.50
N GLN A 274 13.07 -13.89 -4.97
CA GLN A 274 12.17 -12.92 -5.60
C GLN A 274 12.74 -12.37 -6.93
N PHE A 275 14.05 -12.48 -7.12
CA PHE A 275 14.76 -12.00 -8.31
C PHE A 275 15.01 -13.10 -9.35
N PHE A 276 14.43 -14.30 -9.20
CA PHE A 276 14.64 -15.40 -10.17
C PHE A 276 13.74 -15.30 -11.39
N ASN A 277 12.49 -14.88 -11.22
CA ASN A 277 11.60 -14.62 -12.35
C ASN A 277 12.06 -13.34 -13.09
N PRO A 278 12.39 -13.38 -14.38
CA PRO A 278 12.98 -12.22 -15.08
C PRO A 278 12.13 -10.95 -15.03
N PHE A 279 10.82 -11.06 -15.25
CA PHE A 279 9.94 -9.89 -15.27
C PHE A 279 9.65 -9.35 -13.86
N THR A 280 9.45 -10.22 -12.87
CA THR A 280 9.34 -9.79 -11.46
C THR A 280 10.63 -9.12 -11.00
N ARG A 281 11.78 -9.72 -11.34
CA ARG A 281 13.10 -9.20 -11.04
C ARG A 281 13.25 -7.78 -11.59
N ASP A 282 12.88 -7.56 -12.84
CA ASP A 282 13.06 -6.27 -13.47
C ASP A 282 12.18 -5.17 -12.86
N LEU A 283 10.94 -5.52 -12.48
CA LEU A 283 10.06 -4.64 -11.72
C LEU A 283 10.67 -4.30 -10.34
N LEU A 284 11.10 -5.31 -9.58
CA LEU A 284 11.68 -5.13 -8.24
C LEU A 284 12.94 -4.27 -8.28
N LEU A 285 13.83 -4.52 -9.24
CA LEU A 285 15.04 -3.71 -9.42
C LEU A 285 14.69 -2.27 -9.79
N GLY A 286 13.71 -2.06 -10.67
CA GLY A 286 13.15 -0.77 -11.05
C GLY A 286 12.65 0.05 -9.85
N LEU A 287 12.03 -0.64 -8.88
CA LEU A 287 11.56 -0.06 -7.62
C LEU A 287 12.70 0.22 -6.62
N GLY A 288 13.95 -0.09 -6.97
CA GLY A 288 15.11 0.08 -6.10
C GLY A 288 15.31 -1.05 -5.09
N ALA A 289 14.54 -2.15 -5.18
CA ALA A 289 14.69 -3.28 -4.29
C ALA A 289 16.02 -4.03 -4.54
N CYS A 290 16.61 -4.53 -3.47
CA CYS A 290 17.86 -5.29 -3.48
C CYS A 290 17.69 -6.60 -2.72
N CYS A 291 18.58 -7.56 -2.94
CA CYS A 291 18.56 -8.80 -2.17
C CYS A 291 19.09 -8.57 -0.74
N VAL A 292 18.49 -9.22 0.24
CA VAL A 292 18.89 -9.19 1.66
C VAL A 292 20.05 -10.16 1.95
N SER A 293 21.04 -10.20 1.04
CA SER A 293 22.29 -10.93 1.27
C SER A 293 23.30 -10.03 1.98
N ARG A 294 24.21 -10.62 2.77
CA ARG A 294 25.29 -9.87 3.43
C ARG A 294 26.07 -9.01 2.44
N HIS A 295 26.47 -9.59 1.31
CA HIS A 295 27.21 -8.90 0.26
C HIS A 295 26.47 -7.66 -0.27
N SER A 296 25.16 -7.77 -0.50
CA SER A 296 24.34 -6.64 -0.97
C SER A 296 24.25 -5.52 0.06
N CYS A 297 24.02 -5.87 1.33
CA CYS A 297 23.99 -4.89 2.42
C CYS A 297 25.35 -4.17 2.55
N GLU A 298 26.45 -4.92 2.54
CA GLU A 298 27.81 -4.38 2.57
C GLU A 298 28.08 -3.46 1.38
N TYR A 299 27.65 -3.84 0.17
CA TYR A 299 27.82 -3.02 -1.04
C TYR A 299 27.13 -1.65 -0.90
N LEU A 300 25.87 -1.64 -0.49
CA LEU A 300 25.08 -0.41 -0.29
C LEU A 300 25.66 0.50 0.81
N LEU A 301 26.24 -0.09 1.86
CA LEU A 301 26.79 0.66 2.99
C LEU A 301 28.26 1.08 2.80
N SER A 302 29.00 0.43 1.90
CA SER A 302 30.44 0.66 1.67
C SER A 302 30.82 2.02 1.06
N GLY A 303 29.85 2.91 0.81
CA GLY A 303 30.08 4.21 0.16
C GLY A 303 30.21 4.14 -1.38
N LYS A 304 30.32 2.93 -1.96
CA LYS A 304 30.34 2.74 -3.43
C LYS A 304 29.08 3.26 -4.13
N CYS A 305 27.96 3.27 -3.43
CA CYS A 305 26.67 3.81 -3.90
C CYS A 305 26.45 5.28 -3.52
N GLY A 306 27.48 5.98 -3.02
CA GLY A 306 27.33 7.29 -2.40
C GLY A 306 26.74 7.21 -0.99
N GLN A 307 26.29 8.37 -0.49
CA GLN A 307 25.60 8.51 0.80
C GLN A 307 24.08 8.62 0.60
N GLY A 308 23.32 8.59 1.70
CA GLY A 308 21.86 8.71 1.67
C GLY A 308 21.14 7.40 1.39
N ASN A 309 21.83 6.25 1.42
CA ASN A 309 21.19 4.95 1.21
C ASN A 309 20.52 4.46 2.49
N ALA A 310 19.23 4.11 2.41
CA ALA A 310 18.47 3.54 3.52
C ALA A 310 18.07 2.10 3.22
N LEU A 311 18.73 1.13 3.85
CA LEU A 311 18.40 -0.29 3.69
C LEU A 311 17.17 -0.59 4.54
N VAL A 312 16.06 -0.93 3.91
CA VAL A 312 14.81 -1.29 4.61
C VAL A 312 14.74 -2.80 4.76
N ILE A 313 15.02 -3.27 5.97
CA ILE A 313 15.09 -4.70 6.30
C ILE A 313 13.91 -5.07 7.19
N ILE A 314 13.10 -6.02 6.74
CA ILE A 314 12.03 -6.61 7.55
C ILE A 314 12.63 -7.66 8.49
N ILE A 315 12.88 -7.27 9.74
CA ILE A 315 13.83 -7.98 10.62
C ILE A 315 13.37 -9.41 10.98
N GLY A 316 12.11 -9.59 11.38
CA GLY A 316 11.64 -10.90 11.83
C GLY A 316 11.44 -11.92 10.70
N GLY A 317 11.18 -11.46 9.48
CA GLY A 317 11.02 -12.30 8.30
C GLY A 317 9.95 -13.39 8.47
N ARG A 318 10.22 -14.59 7.93
CA ARG A 318 9.30 -15.75 7.99
C ARG A 318 8.89 -16.18 9.41
N ARG A 319 9.67 -15.85 10.44
CA ARG A 319 9.32 -16.22 11.83
C ARG A 319 8.12 -15.40 12.31
N GLU A 320 8.12 -14.10 12.07
CA GLU A 320 6.99 -13.20 12.38
C GLU A 320 5.76 -13.52 11.54
N VAL A 321 5.93 -13.84 10.24
CA VAL A 321 4.80 -14.21 9.36
C VAL A 321 3.94 -15.29 10.02
N ARG A 322 4.55 -16.36 10.56
CA ARG A 322 3.85 -17.48 11.22
C ARG A 322 3.20 -17.12 12.57
N LEU A 323 3.63 -16.03 13.18
CA LEU A 323 3.12 -15.53 14.46
C LEU A 323 2.05 -14.45 14.27
N THR A 324 1.85 -13.97 13.04
CA THR A 324 0.86 -12.97 12.67
C THR A 324 -0.51 -13.34 13.22
N ARG A 325 -1.06 -12.46 14.05
CA ARG A 325 -2.42 -12.53 14.59
C ARG A 325 -2.95 -11.12 14.82
N ASN A 326 -4.26 -10.95 14.65
CA ASN A 326 -4.92 -9.68 14.87
C ASN A 326 -4.67 -9.18 16.31
N ASN A 327 -4.58 -7.85 16.47
CA ASN A 327 -4.48 -7.17 17.76
C ASN A 327 -3.19 -7.49 18.54
N THR A 328 -2.19 -8.10 17.92
CA THR A 328 -0.87 -8.32 18.56
C THR A 328 0.24 -8.17 17.53
N MET A 329 1.24 -7.38 17.87
CA MET A 329 2.48 -7.21 17.12
C MET A 329 3.56 -8.05 17.79
N ILE A 330 3.76 -9.28 17.31
CA ILE A 330 4.85 -10.14 17.77
C ILE A 330 6.07 -9.88 16.92
N LEU A 331 7.15 -9.39 17.52
CA LEU A 331 8.42 -9.09 16.86
C LEU A 331 9.46 -10.15 17.22
N TYR A 332 9.98 -10.85 16.21
CA TYR A 332 11.06 -11.82 16.40
C TYR A 332 12.40 -11.10 16.26
N LEU A 333 12.82 -10.43 17.33
CA LEU A 333 13.89 -9.44 17.33
C LEU A 333 15.03 -9.81 18.29
N LYS A 334 14.78 -10.47 19.43
CA LYS A 334 15.81 -10.69 20.47
C LYS A 334 17.05 -11.44 19.97
N SER A 335 16.85 -12.34 19.00
CA SER A 335 17.92 -13.14 18.39
C SER A 335 18.50 -12.54 17.10
N ARG A 336 17.99 -11.41 16.60
CA ARG A 336 18.32 -10.86 15.28
C ARG A 336 19.38 -9.77 15.36
N LYS A 337 20.64 -10.15 15.53
CA LYS A 337 21.75 -9.18 15.72
C LYS A 337 22.54 -8.83 14.45
N GLY A 338 22.29 -9.52 13.33
CA GLY A 338 23.10 -9.34 12.11
C GLY A 338 23.05 -7.94 11.49
N PHE A 339 21.91 -7.24 11.59
CA PHE A 339 21.79 -5.87 11.09
C PHE A 339 22.50 -4.85 12.00
N ILE A 340 22.57 -5.13 13.31
CA ILE A 340 23.34 -4.34 14.29
C ILE A 340 24.84 -4.45 13.98
N GLN A 341 25.31 -5.67 13.73
CA GLN A 341 26.69 -5.91 13.32
C GLN A 341 27.05 -5.17 12.02
N LEU A 342 26.14 -5.16 11.03
CA LEU A 342 26.34 -4.39 9.80
C LEU A 342 26.36 -2.88 10.06
N ALA A 343 25.48 -2.36 10.91
CA ALA A 343 25.46 -0.95 11.26
C ALA A 343 26.78 -0.49 11.91
N LEU A 344 27.28 -1.25 12.89
CA LEU A 344 28.56 -0.98 13.54
C LEU A 344 29.72 -1.01 12.54
N LYS A 345 29.77 -2.04 11.70
CA LYS A 345 30.87 -2.20 10.74
C LYS A 345 30.98 -1.07 9.72
N TYR A 346 29.87 -0.44 9.35
CA TYR A 346 29.83 0.60 8.30
C TYR A 346 29.43 1.99 8.81
N GLY A 347 29.28 2.18 10.12
CA GLY A 347 28.82 3.45 10.71
C GLY A 347 27.42 3.89 10.24
N ALA A 348 26.58 2.95 9.82
CA ALA A 348 25.24 3.26 9.34
C ALA A 348 24.30 3.50 10.52
N SER A 349 23.57 4.61 10.52
CA SER A 349 22.63 4.90 11.61
C SER A 349 21.43 3.95 11.54
N ILE A 350 20.98 3.43 12.68
CA ILE A 350 19.86 2.49 12.72
C ILE A 350 18.59 3.25 13.04
N VAL A 351 17.51 2.97 12.30
CA VAL A 351 16.22 3.63 12.47
C VAL A 351 15.14 2.57 12.74
N PRO A 352 14.47 2.59 13.90
CA PRO A 352 13.33 1.73 14.14
C PRO A 352 12.14 2.21 13.28
N VAL A 353 11.48 1.27 12.60
CA VAL A 353 10.29 1.55 11.80
C VAL A 353 9.17 0.61 12.24
N ILE A 354 8.03 1.18 12.64
CA ILE A 354 6.86 0.41 13.09
C ILE A 354 5.68 0.68 12.16
N SER A 355 5.05 -0.39 11.69
CA SER A 355 3.88 -0.35 10.83
C SER A 355 2.69 -0.98 11.53
N PHE A 356 1.75 -0.13 11.94
CA PHE A 356 0.52 -0.55 12.57
C PHE A 356 -0.53 -0.91 11.50
N GLY A 357 -1.32 -1.97 11.70
CA GLY A 357 -2.38 -2.41 10.78
C GLY A 357 -1.99 -3.53 9.80
N GLU A 358 -0.70 -3.88 9.72
CA GLU A 358 -0.18 -4.95 8.83
C GLU A 358 -0.77 -6.33 9.12
N ASN A 359 -0.96 -6.66 10.40
CA ASN A 359 -1.46 -7.98 10.81
C ASN A 359 -2.96 -8.14 10.54
N GLU A 360 -3.69 -7.02 10.44
CA GLU A 360 -5.14 -6.95 10.24
C GLU A 360 -5.54 -7.04 8.76
N LEU A 361 -4.56 -7.07 7.84
CA LEU A 361 -4.80 -7.19 6.40
C LEU A 361 -5.30 -8.58 5.98
N TYR A 362 -5.26 -9.59 6.84
CA TYR A 362 -5.68 -10.95 6.49
C TYR A 362 -6.48 -11.60 7.63
N GLU A 363 -7.46 -12.43 7.30
CA GLU A 363 -8.18 -13.23 8.31
C GLU A 363 -7.38 -14.48 8.69
N ARG A 364 -7.37 -14.81 9.99
CA ARG A 364 -6.54 -15.88 10.60
C ARG A 364 -6.63 -17.25 9.92
N ARG A 365 -7.76 -17.60 9.30
CA ARG A 365 -8.04 -18.97 8.82
C ARG A 365 -7.53 -19.28 7.41
N THR A 366 -7.22 -18.28 6.60
CA THR A 366 -7.06 -18.48 5.15
C THR A 366 -5.62 -18.76 4.71
N PHE A 367 -4.60 -18.29 5.45
CA PHE A 367 -3.24 -18.29 4.92
C PHE A 367 -2.40 -19.54 5.28
N PHE A 368 -2.57 -20.14 6.46
CA PHE A 368 -1.65 -21.18 6.96
C PHE A 368 -2.13 -22.63 6.76
N GLY A 369 -3.37 -22.85 6.33
CA GLY A 369 -3.93 -24.21 6.16
C GLY A 369 -3.38 -25.00 4.97
N LEU A 370 -2.63 -24.36 4.05
CA LEU A 370 -2.27 -24.92 2.74
C LEU A 370 -0.79 -24.75 2.36
N ILE A 371 0.12 -24.49 3.30
CA ILE A 371 1.55 -24.25 2.99
C ILE A 371 2.40 -25.49 3.30
N PRO A 372 2.64 -26.42 2.35
CA PRO A 372 3.77 -27.31 2.43
C PRO A 372 5.08 -26.52 2.30
N ASN A 373 6.13 -27.02 2.96
CA ASN A 373 7.46 -26.43 2.89
C ASN A 373 7.96 -26.37 1.43
N GLY A 374 8.15 -25.16 0.88
CA GLY A 374 9.01 -24.96 -0.30
C GLY A 374 8.43 -24.27 -1.53
N ILE A 375 7.15 -23.87 -1.56
CA ILE A 375 6.59 -23.15 -2.74
C ILE A 375 6.91 -21.65 -2.66
N PRO A 376 7.30 -20.99 -3.79
CA PRO A 376 7.50 -19.55 -3.83
C PRO A 376 6.24 -18.79 -3.41
N TRP A 377 6.40 -17.89 -2.44
CA TRP A 377 5.33 -17.09 -1.82
C TRP A 377 4.44 -16.33 -2.82
N GLY A 378 4.96 -16.01 -4.01
CA GLY A 378 4.19 -15.36 -5.07
C GLY A 378 2.99 -16.18 -5.58
N LEU A 379 3.05 -17.51 -5.52
CA LEU A 379 1.94 -18.40 -5.95
C LEU A 379 0.86 -18.58 -4.87
N LEU A 380 1.12 -18.21 -3.60
CA LEU A 380 0.20 -18.39 -2.47
C LEU A 380 -0.80 -17.23 -2.28
N PHE A 381 -0.75 -16.19 -3.13
CA PHE A 381 -1.83 -15.19 -3.20
C PHE A 381 -3.12 -15.73 -3.86
N MET A 382 -3.15 -17.02 -4.23
CA MET A 382 -4.32 -17.71 -4.73
C MET A 382 -5.48 -17.64 -3.72
N GLY A 383 -6.44 -16.76 -3.99
CA GLY A 383 -7.80 -16.79 -3.44
C GLY A 383 -8.09 -15.87 -2.25
N HIS A 384 -7.09 -15.19 -1.67
CA HIS A 384 -7.30 -14.39 -0.47
C HIS A 384 -6.81 -12.95 -0.67
N ILE A 385 -7.73 -12.13 -1.17
CA ILE A 385 -7.54 -10.68 -1.32
C ILE A 385 -7.37 -10.09 0.08
N PRO A 386 -6.31 -9.31 0.33
CA PRO A 386 -6.11 -8.68 1.63
C PRO A 386 -7.29 -7.75 1.97
N LEU A 387 -7.67 -7.67 3.23
CA LEU A 387 -8.70 -6.78 3.71
C LEU A 387 -8.27 -5.32 3.58
N ARG A 388 -9.18 -4.46 3.12
CA ARG A 388 -9.03 -3.00 3.18
C ARG A 388 -9.04 -2.55 4.64
N ARG A 389 -7.85 -2.32 5.19
CA ARG A 389 -7.61 -1.73 6.51
C ARG A 389 -6.53 -0.67 6.39
N GLN A 390 -6.59 0.33 7.26
CA GLN A 390 -5.56 1.35 7.34
C GLN A 390 -4.24 0.75 7.82
N VAL A 391 -3.14 1.15 7.18
CA VAL A 391 -1.78 0.83 7.63
C VAL A 391 -1.00 2.12 7.84
N VAL A 392 -0.48 2.32 9.04
CA VAL A 392 0.31 3.51 9.40
C VAL A 392 1.72 3.08 9.73
N THR A 393 2.68 3.49 8.89
CA THR A 393 4.10 3.25 9.11
C THR A 393 4.76 4.50 9.68
N VAL A 394 5.38 4.37 10.85
CA VAL A 394 6.11 5.43 11.54
C VAL A 394 7.60 5.14 11.46
N VAL A 395 8.36 6.07 10.89
CA VAL A 395 9.82 6.06 10.88
C VAL A 395 10.31 6.82 12.11
N GLY A 396 11.02 6.12 12.99
CA GLY A 396 11.50 6.63 14.27
C GLY A 396 12.72 7.54 14.18
N LYS A 397 13.28 7.87 15.34
CA LYS A 397 14.52 8.66 15.44
C LYS A 397 15.74 7.78 15.11
N PRO A 398 16.75 8.29 14.38
CA PRO A 398 17.98 7.55 14.14
C PRO A 398 18.79 7.39 15.42
N ILE A 399 19.30 6.18 15.63
CA ILE A 399 20.37 5.87 16.57
C ILE A 399 21.67 6.00 15.79
N HIS A 400 22.47 7.01 16.12
CA HIS A 400 23.75 7.22 15.47
C HIS A 400 24.75 6.16 15.90
N VAL A 401 25.44 5.58 14.92
CA VAL A 401 26.41 4.52 15.13
C VAL A 401 27.78 5.03 14.71
N VAL A 402 28.76 4.86 15.58
CA VAL A 402 30.17 5.08 15.26
C VAL A 402 30.70 3.82 14.59
N GLN A 403 31.41 3.99 13.47
CA GLN A 403 31.97 2.87 12.74
C GLN A 403 33.04 2.14 13.57
N THR A 404 32.92 0.82 13.65
CA THR A 404 33.87 -0.06 14.32
C THR A 404 34.15 -1.25 13.40
N ASP A 405 35.40 -1.41 12.95
CA ASP A 405 35.76 -2.43 11.95
C ASP A 405 35.56 -3.87 12.46
N ASP A 406 35.83 -4.11 13.74
CA ASP A 406 35.62 -5.39 14.42
C ASP A 406 34.75 -5.21 15.68
N PRO A 407 33.42 -5.14 15.54
CA PRO A 407 32.52 -4.89 16.67
C PRO A 407 32.50 -6.10 17.61
N THR A 408 32.74 -5.86 18.90
CA THR A 408 32.73 -6.93 19.91
C THR A 408 31.31 -7.43 20.15
N PRO A 409 31.14 -8.65 20.69
CA PRO A 409 29.82 -9.13 21.11
C PRO A 409 29.11 -8.20 22.09
N SER A 410 29.87 -7.48 22.93
CA SER A 410 29.32 -6.50 23.88
C SER A 410 28.81 -5.24 23.17
N ASP A 411 29.53 -4.73 22.17
CA ASP A 411 29.09 -3.57 21.37
C ASP A 411 27.79 -3.89 20.62
N ILE A 412 27.74 -5.10 20.03
CA ILE A 412 26.55 -5.59 19.34
C ILE A 412 25.39 -5.73 20.32
N GLU A 413 25.61 -6.27 21.52
CA GLU A 413 24.55 -6.40 22.51
C GLU A 413 24.03 -5.04 22.98
N GLN A 414 24.93 -4.11 23.30
CA GLN A 414 24.57 -2.78 23.78
C GLN A 414 23.71 -2.05 22.74
N LEU A 415 24.18 -1.94 21.49
CA LEU A 415 23.44 -1.26 20.44
C LEU A 415 22.12 -1.99 20.10
N HIS A 416 22.08 -3.32 20.22
CA HIS A 416 20.85 -4.08 20.04
C HIS A 416 19.82 -3.81 21.13
N GLN A 417 20.25 -3.67 22.40
CA GLN A 417 19.36 -3.27 23.49
C GLN A 417 18.84 -1.84 23.30
N ASP A 418 19.72 -0.91 22.91
CA ASP A 418 19.31 0.47 22.59
C ASP A 418 18.28 0.48 21.44
N TYR A 419 18.47 -0.37 20.43
CA TYR A 419 17.52 -0.54 19.33
C TYR A 419 16.17 -1.11 19.79
N ILE A 420 16.17 -2.16 20.61
CA ILE A 420 14.94 -2.75 21.18
C ILE A 420 14.19 -1.69 21.98
N HIS A 421 14.89 -0.95 22.84
CA HIS A 421 14.29 0.12 23.62
C HIS A 421 13.68 1.21 22.73
N ALA A 422 14.37 1.60 21.65
CA ALA A 422 13.85 2.57 20.70
C ALA A 422 12.61 2.06 19.93
N VAL A 423 12.52 0.75 19.64
CA VAL A 423 11.31 0.13 19.07
C VAL A 423 10.16 0.18 20.08
N GLU A 424 10.39 -0.19 21.34
CA GLU A 424 9.36 -0.15 22.39
C GLU A 424 8.86 1.28 22.63
N GLN A 425 9.77 2.24 22.71
CA GLN A 425 9.43 3.66 22.84
C GLN A 425 8.60 4.14 21.65
N LEU A 426 9.05 3.85 20.42
CA LEU A 426 8.33 4.24 19.21
C LEU A 426 6.92 3.63 19.17
N PHE A 427 6.77 2.39 19.64
CA PHE A 427 5.46 1.74 19.77
C PHE A 427 4.57 2.47 20.77
N VAL A 428 5.05 2.70 21.99
CA VAL A 428 4.28 3.33 23.08
C VAL A 428 3.86 4.75 22.71
N GLU A 429 4.75 5.54 22.09
CA GLU A 429 4.46 6.91 21.68
C GLU A 429 3.40 7.02 20.58
N ASN A 430 3.11 5.94 19.85
CA ASN A 430 2.29 5.97 18.65
C ASN A 430 1.07 5.04 18.67
N LYS A 431 1.04 4.00 19.52
CA LYS A 431 -0.05 3.00 19.55
C LYS A 431 -1.44 3.65 19.71
N ASP A 432 -1.54 4.69 20.55
CA ASP A 432 -2.81 5.35 20.84
C ASP A 432 -3.15 6.46 19.84
N LYS A 433 -2.15 7.01 19.14
CA LYS A 433 -2.34 8.10 18.16
C LYS A 433 -3.11 7.65 16.92
N TYR A 434 -2.91 6.40 16.51
CA TYR A 434 -3.48 5.86 15.27
C TYR A 434 -4.60 4.84 15.51
N LYS A 435 -5.24 4.91 16.70
CA LYS A 435 -6.41 4.10 17.06
C LYS A 435 -6.16 2.58 17.01
N LEU A 436 -4.91 2.20 17.21
CA LEU A 436 -4.40 0.84 17.32
C LEU A 436 -3.91 0.54 18.76
N GLY A 437 -4.39 1.30 19.75
CA GLY A 437 -4.00 1.16 21.16
C GLY A 437 -4.40 -0.17 21.82
N HIS A 438 -5.30 -0.92 21.17
CA HIS A 438 -5.64 -2.28 21.55
C HIS A 438 -4.58 -3.31 21.13
N VAL A 439 -3.65 -2.94 20.24
CA VAL A 439 -2.55 -3.80 19.81
C VAL A 439 -1.57 -3.96 20.96
N LYS A 440 -1.21 -5.21 21.26
CA LYS A 440 -0.15 -5.54 22.22
C LYS A 440 1.16 -5.76 21.48
N LEU A 441 2.25 -5.20 22.00
CA LEU A 441 3.60 -5.49 21.52
C LEU A 441 4.20 -6.66 22.32
N GLU A 442 4.73 -7.65 21.61
CA GLU A 442 5.46 -8.77 22.20
C GLU A 442 6.80 -8.94 21.47
N ILE A 443 7.91 -8.62 22.12
CA ILE A 443 9.25 -8.80 21.56
C ILE A 443 9.83 -10.12 22.05
N ILE A 444 10.12 -11.03 21.12
CA ILE A 444 10.62 -12.39 21.37
C ILE A 444 11.93 -12.70 20.66
#